data_AF-A0A7V6W1X6-F1
#
_entry.id   AF-A0A7V6W1X6-F1
#
_cell.length_a   1.000
_cell.length_b   1.000
_cell.length_c   1.000
_cell.angle_alpha   90.00
_cell.angle_beta   90.00
_cell.angle_gamma   90.00
#
_symmetry.space_group_name_H-M   'P 1'
#
loop_
_entity.id
_entity.type
_entity.pdbx_description
1 polymer ?
#
loop_
_entity_poly.entity_id
_entity_poly.type
_entity_poly.pdbx_seq_one_letter_code
_entity_poly.pdbx_strand_id
1 'polypeptide(L)'
;MKRTMIVWSLLMVILIGGLTYIGFNLTSKNKDFYVKENLIKEAAIEYFNHYPDKLPPKEAIVKKETLEKEGFLDETNLNCEGFVRVVKNIFNYDYTGFIKCINYETKNYDKILGENI
;
A
#
# COMPACT_ATOMS: atom_id res chain seq x y z
N MET A 1 -20.95 11.77 46.87
CA MET A 1 -19.63 11.28 46.39
C MET A 1 -19.71 10.02 45.53
N LYS A 2 -20.52 8.99 45.88
CA LYS A 2 -20.60 7.75 45.08
C LYS A 2 -21.15 7.95 43.65
N ARG A 3 -22.16 8.82 43.47
CA ARG A 3 -22.77 9.09 42.15
C ARG A 3 -21.82 9.79 41.16
N THR A 4 -20.99 10.72 41.63
CA THR A 4 -19.99 11.40 40.79
C THR A 4 -18.80 10.50 40.45
N MET A 5 -18.41 9.58 41.36
CA MET A 5 -17.42 8.54 41.07
C MET A 5 -17.87 7.58 39.98
N ILE A 6 -19.14 7.14 39.99
CA ILE A 6 -19.68 6.22 38.97
C ILE A 6 -19.69 6.87 37.59
N VAL A 7 -20.09 8.14 37.51
CA VAL A 7 -20.10 8.90 36.24
C VAL A 7 -18.67 9.04 35.68
N TRP A 8 -17.69 9.33 36.53
CA TRP A 8 -16.29 9.42 36.11
C TRP A 8 -15.70 8.08 35.65
N SER A 9 -16.02 6.98 36.33
CA SER A 9 -15.61 5.65 35.89
C SER A 9 -16.24 5.26 34.56
N LEU A 10 -17.52 5.58 34.34
CA LEU A 10 -18.20 5.32 33.06
C LEU A 10 -17.54 6.11 31.92
N LEU A 11 -17.19 7.37 32.19
CA LEU A 11 -16.56 8.26 31.21
C LEU A 11 -15.16 7.75 30.82
N MET A 12 -14.39 7.22 31.76
CA MET A 12 -13.10 6.56 31.51
C MET A 12 -13.24 5.33 30.60
N VAL A 13 -14.23 4.47 30.87
CA VAL A 13 -14.47 3.27 30.06
C VAL A 13 -14.85 3.63 28.62
N ILE A 14 -15.68 4.67 28.44
CA ILE A 14 -16.06 5.17 27.10
C ILE A 14 -14.83 5.74 26.36
N LEU A 15 -13.95 6.46 27.06
CA LEU A 15 -12.75 7.04 26.47
C LEU A 15 -11.77 5.96 25.99
N ILE A 16 -11.53 4.96 26.83
CA ILE A 16 -10.66 3.81 26.50
C ILE A 16 -11.29 2.98 25.37
N GLY A 17 -12.60 2.74 25.42
CA GLY A 17 -13.34 2.02 24.38
C GLY A 17 -13.31 2.74 23.03
N GLY A 18 -13.47 4.07 23.02
CA GLY A 18 -13.40 4.91 21.83
C GLY A 18 -12.02 4.88 21.17
N LEU A 19 -10.95 5.04 21.97
CA LEU A 19 -9.57 4.94 21.47
C LEU A 19 -9.27 3.56 20.87
N THR A 20 -9.72 2.49 21.54
CA THR A 20 -9.55 1.11 21.07
C THR A 20 -10.28 0.88 19.73
N TYR A 21 -11.50 1.39 19.60
CA TYR A 21 -12.29 1.30 18.37
C TYR A 21 -11.61 2.03 17.19
N ILE A 22 -11.07 3.24 17.43
CA ILE A 22 -10.34 3.99 16.40
C ILE A 22 -9.09 3.25 15.95
N GLY A 23 -8.31 2.70 16.89
CA GLY A 23 -7.11 1.92 16.58
C GLY A 23 -7.38 0.68 15.73
N PHE A 24 -8.48 -0.04 16.03
CA PHE A 24 -8.87 -1.22 15.27
C PHE A 24 -9.35 -0.87 13.85
N ASN A 25 -10.14 0.20 13.70
CA ASN A 25 -10.63 0.65 12.40
C ASN A 25 -9.50 1.16 11.48
N LEU A 26 -8.51 1.85 12.04
CA LEU A 26 -7.29 2.26 11.33
C LEU A 26 -6.52 1.04 10.79
N THR A 27 -6.39 0.00 11.60
CA THR A 27 -5.70 -1.24 11.22
C THR A 27 -6.45 -1.96 10.09
N SER A 28 -7.78 -1.98 10.14
CA SER A 28 -8.61 -2.61 9.09
C SER A 28 -8.55 -1.86 7.76
N LYS A 29 -8.58 -0.52 7.76
CA LYS A 29 -8.48 0.27 6.51
C LYS A 29 -7.11 0.15 5.87
N ASN A 30 -6.04 0.16 6.68
CA ASN A 30 -4.68 -0.04 6.18
C ASN A 30 -4.46 -1.44 5.59
N LYS A 31 -5.21 -2.45 6.06
CA LYS A 31 -5.15 -3.81 5.49
C LYS A 31 -5.59 -3.86 4.04
N ASP A 32 -6.65 -3.14 3.67
CA ASP A 32 -7.13 -3.09 2.27
C ASP A 32 -6.09 -2.43 1.34
N PHE A 33 -5.47 -1.35 1.80
CA PHE A 33 -4.40 -0.68 1.04
C PHE A 33 -3.17 -1.57 0.91
N TYR A 34 -2.78 -2.28 1.97
CA TYR A 34 -1.67 -3.23 1.93
C TYR A 34 -1.94 -4.40 0.96
N VAL A 35 -3.19 -4.87 0.86
CA VAL A 35 -3.58 -5.87 -0.15
C VAL A 35 -3.39 -5.31 -1.56
N LYS A 36 -3.83 -4.07 -1.81
CA LYS A 36 -3.66 -3.40 -3.11
C LYS A 36 -2.18 -3.17 -3.49
N GLU A 37 -1.35 -2.78 -2.53
CA GLU A 37 0.11 -2.65 -2.72
C GLU A 37 0.76 -4.00 -3.08
N ASN A 38 0.34 -5.08 -2.44
CA ASN A 38 0.82 -6.42 -2.79
C ASN A 38 0.32 -6.89 -4.14
N LEU A 39 -0.93 -6.58 -4.50
CA LEU A 39 -1.53 -6.98 -5.77
C LEU A 39 -0.77 -6.37 -6.96
N ILE A 40 -0.48 -5.07 -6.93
CA ILE A 40 0.32 -4.44 -8.00
C ILE A 40 1.78 -4.95 -8.00
N LYS A 41 2.34 -5.27 -6.82
CA LYS A 41 3.68 -5.87 -6.68
C LYS A 41 3.73 -7.25 -7.34
N GLU A 42 2.74 -8.10 -7.09
CA GLU A 42 2.66 -9.45 -7.68
C GLU A 42 2.49 -9.39 -9.20
N ALA A 43 1.65 -8.48 -9.70
CA ALA A 43 1.52 -8.23 -11.13
C ALA A 43 2.86 -7.84 -11.79
N ALA A 44 3.65 -6.99 -11.13
CA ALA A 44 4.99 -6.64 -11.62
C ALA A 44 5.96 -7.82 -11.58
N ILE A 45 5.93 -8.65 -10.53
CA ILE A 45 6.75 -9.86 -10.45
C ILE A 45 6.40 -10.79 -11.63
N GLU A 46 5.12 -11.00 -11.90
CA GLU A 46 4.66 -11.84 -13.01
C GLU A 46 5.10 -11.26 -14.37
N TYR A 47 4.94 -9.95 -14.57
CA TYR A 47 5.41 -9.24 -15.76
C TYR A 47 6.90 -9.48 -16.03
N PHE A 48 7.77 -9.35 -15.02
CA PHE A 48 9.21 -9.57 -15.20
C PHE A 48 9.62 -11.05 -15.25
N ASN A 49 8.83 -11.95 -14.68
CA ASN A 49 9.01 -13.38 -14.89
C ASN A 49 8.71 -13.75 -16.34
N HIS A 50 7.73 -13.10 -16.96
CA HIS A 50 7.38 -13.29 -18.37
C HIS A 50 8.38 -12.59 -19.31
N TYR A 51 8.89 -11.42 -18.92
CA TYR A 51 9.86 -10.62 -19.67
C TYR A 51 11.15 -10.35 -18.88
N PRO A 52 11.98 -11.38 -18.63
CA PRO A 52 13.18 -11.25 -17.81
C PRO A 52 14.24 -10.33 -18.44
N ASP A 53 14.21 -10.17 -19.75
CA ASP A 53 15.04 -9.25 -20.53
C ASP A 53 14.74 -7.77 -20.25
N LYS A 54 13.55 -7.45 -19.74
CA LYS A 54 13.15 -6.09 -19.38
C LYS A 54 13.55 -5.68 -17.96
N LEU A 55 14.11 -6.60 -17.17
CA LEU A 55 14.55 -6.32 -15.80
C LEU A 55 15.58 -5.17 -15.77
N PRO A 56 15.43 -4.18 -14.88
CA PRO A 56 16.32 -3.04 -14.86
C PRO A 56 17.72 -3.43 -14.37
N PRO A 57 18.80 -2.83 -14.92
CA PRO A 57 20.16 -3.15 -14.51
C PRO A 57 20.50 -2.68 -13.10
N LYS A 58 19.74 -1.70 -12.57
CA LYS A 58 19.91 -1.14 -11.23
C LYS A 58 18.55 -0.91 -10.57
N GLU A 59 17.72 -0.10 -11.19
CA GLU A 59 16.45 0.30 -10.63
C GLU A 59 15.52 0.78 -11.74
N ALA A 60 14.21 0.58 -11.59
CA ALA A 60 13.20 1.20 -12.44
C ALA A 60 11.85 1.29 -11.74
N ILE A 61 10.98 2.12 -12.32
CA ILE A 61 9.57 2.20 -11.99
C ILE A 61 8.75 1.56 -13.11
N VAL A 62 7.85 0.66 -12.73
CA VAL A 62 6.80 0.15 -13.63
C VAL A 62 5.47 0.68 -13.18
N LYS A 63 4.83 1.49 -14.01
CA LYS A 63 3.52 2.06 -13.69
C LYS A 63 2.40 1.03 -13.88
N LYS A 64 1.31 1.21 -13.15
CA LYS A 64 0.10 0.39 -13.23
C LYS A 64 -0.38 0.23 -14.68
N GLU A 65 -0.41 1.31 -15.45
CA GLU A 65 -0.97 1.32 -16.81
C GLU A 65 -0.19 0.37 -17.73
N THR A 66 1.11 0.19 -17.50
CA THR A 66 1.92 -0.78 -18.25
C THR A 66 1.50 -2.21 -17.92
N LEU A 67 1.28 -2.51 -16.64
CA LEU A 67 0.86 -3.85 -16.19
C LEU A 67 -0.55 -4.20 -16.68
N GLU A 68 -1.46 -3.22 -16.68
CA GLU A 68 -2.82 -3.36 -17.21
C GLU A 68 -2.80 -3.59 -18.73
N LYS A 69 -2.05 -2.78 -19.47
CA LYS A 69 -1.93 -2.90 -20.93
C LYS A 69 -1.35 -4.24 -21.37
N GLU A 70 -0.43 -4.79 -20.58
CA GLU A 70 0.23 -6.07 -20.85
C GLU A 70 -0.57 -7.27 -20.28
N GLY A 71 -1.68 -7.02 -19.56
CA GLY A 71 -2.58 -8.06 -19.07
C GLY A 71 -2.18 -8.75 -17.76
N PHE A 72 -1.20 -8.20 -17.03
CA PHE A 72 -0.76 -8.73 -15.72
C PHE A 72 -1.55 -8.16 -14.55
N LEU A 73 -2.40 -7.16 -14.79
CA LEU A 73 -3.25 -6.53 -13.79
C LEU A 73 -4.62 -6.23 -14.39
N ASP A 74 -5.70 -6.72 -13.79
CA ASP A 74 -7.03 -6.30 -14.22
C ASP A 74 -7.31 -4.86 -13.79
N GLU A 75 -7.86 -4.06 -14.71
CA GLU A 75 -8.24 -2.67 -14.46
C GLU A 75 -9.22 -2.52 -13.27
N THR A 76 -10.03 -3.55 -13.02
CA THR A 76 -11.01 -3.56 -11.91
C THR A 76 -10.41 -3.86 -10.54
N ASN A 77 -9.21 -4.45 -10.48
CA ASN A 77 -8.60 -4.86 -9.22
C ASN A 77 -7.96 -3.68 -8.47
N LEU A 78 -7.59 -2.62 -9.18
CA LEU A 78 -6.94 -1.45 -8.61
C LEU A 78 -7.53 -0.13 -9.15
N ASN A 79 -8.60 0.33 -8.50
CA ASN A 79 -9.26 1.62 -8.77
C ASN A 79 -8.46 2.85 -8.28
N CYS A 80 -7.12 2.75 -8.25
CA CYS A 80 -6.21 3.79 -7.77
C CYS A 80 -5.06 3.96 -8.76
N GLU A 81 -4.33 5.06 -8.64
CA GLU A 81 -3.03 5.19 -9.29
C GLU A 81 -2.02 4.30 -8.56
N GLY A 82 -1.04 3.77 -9.29
CA GLY A 82 -0.05 2.91 -8.68
C GLY A 82 1.19 2.70 -9.55
N PHE A 83 2.27 2.33 -8.90
CA PHE A 83 3.49 1.90 -9.57
C PHE A 83 4.25 0.92 -8.68
N VAL A 84 5.16 0.17 -9.29
CA VAL A 84 6.09 -0.70 -8.58
C VAL A 84 7.50 -0.20 -8.80
N ARG A 85 8.22 0.02 -7.71
CA ARG A 85 9.66 0.24 -7.73
C ARG A 85 10.35 -1.11 -7.72
N VAL A 86 11.22 -1.33 -8.69
CA VAL A 86 12.03 -2.54 -8.82
C VAL A 86 13.49 -2.17 -8.63
N VAL A 87 14.14 -2.77 -7.63
CA VAL A 87 15.53 -2.49 -7.28
C VAL A 87 16.34 -3.78 -7.42
N LYS A 88 17.44 -3.74 -8.18
CA LYS A 88 18.40 -4.83 -8.25
C LYS A 88 19.29 -4.84 -7.03
N ASN A 89 19.22 -5.93 -6.27
CA ASN A 89 20.18 -6.26 -5.22
C ASN A 89 21.25 -7.22 -5.76
N ILE A 90 22.18 -7.62 -4.89
CA ILE A 90 23.33 -8.47 -5.25
C ILE A 90 22.88 -9.82 -5.85
N PHE A 91 21.77 -10.40 -5.36
CA PHE A 91 21.32 -11.74 -5.76
C PHE A 91 19.88 -11.82 -6.26
N ASN A 92 19.09 -10.76 -6.10
CA ASN A 92 17.65 -10.76 -6.38
C ASN A 92 17.15 -9.36 -6.77
N TYR A 93 15.87 -9.28 -7.10
CA TYR A 93 15.16 -8.02 -7.30
C TYR A 93 14.16 -7.82 -6.17
N ASP A 94 14.17 -6.62 -5.59
CA ASP A 94 13.17 -6.19 -4.63
C ASP A 94 12.07 -5.42 -5.35
N TYR A 95 10.83 -5.76 -5.03
CA TYR A 95 9.64 -5.15 -5.60
C TYR A 95 8.86 -4.47 -4.48
N THR A 96 8.61 -3.17 -4.63
CA THR A 96 7.80 -2.39 -3.68
C THR A 96 6.66 -1.72 -4.43
N GLY A 97 5.43 -2.08 -4.06
CA GLY A 97 4.22 -1.46 -4.62
C GLY A 97 3.90 -0.14 -3.91
N PHE A 98 3.52 0.86 -4.71
CA PHE A 98 3.11 2.18 -4.24
C PHE A 98 1.75 2.49 -4.87
N ILE A 99 0.80 2.95 -4.06
CA ILE A 99 -0.54 3.29 -4.51
C ILE A 99 -0.94 4.69 -4.02
N LYS A 100 -1.75 5.37 -4.84
CA LYS A 100 -2.38 6.65 -4.51
C LYS A 100 -3.87 6.56 -4.82
N CYS A 101 -4.65 6.47 -3.74
CA CYS A 101 -6.10 6.41 -3.72
C CYS A 101 -6.67 7.70 -3.12
N ILE A 102 -7.96 7.96 -3.30
CA ILE A 102 -8.66 9.17 -2.81
C ILE A 102 -8.37 9.50 -1.33
N ASN A 103 -8.28 8.48 -0.46
CA ASN A 103 -8.09 8.66 0.99
C ASN A 103 -6.80 8.00 1.52
N TYR A 104 -5.86 7.64 0.64
CA TYR A 104 -4.64 6.95 1.05
C TYR A 104 -3.54 7.15 0.01
N GLU A 105 -2.34 7.45 0.50
CA GLU A 105 -1.14 7.51 -0.31
C GLU A 105 -0.04 6.73 0.42
N THR A 106 0.62 5.81 -0.29
CA THR A 106 1.79 5.12 0.24
C THR A 106 2.85 6.16 0.59
N LYS A 107 3.53 5.97 1.73
CA LYS A 107 4.54 6.92 2.19
C LYS A 107 5.62 7.13 1.13
N ASN A 108 5.91 8.40 0.82
CA ASN A 108 6.88 8.84 -0.19
C ASN A 108 6.51 8.54 -1.65
N TYR A 109 5.23 8.29 -1.97
CA TYR A 109 4.76 8.04 -3.33
C TYR A 109 5.27 9.10 -4.32
N ASP A 110 4.93 10.37 -4.10
CA ASP A 110 5.30 11.47 -5.01
C ASP A 110 6.83 11.68 -5.11
N LYS A 111 7.54 11.44 -4.00
CA LYS A 111 9.00 11.58 -3.96
C LYS A 111 9.66 10.54 -4.87
N ILE A 112 9.25 9.28 -4.78
CA ILE A 112 9.84 8.20 -5.57
C ILE A 112 9.44 8.32 -7.03
N LEU A 113 8.19 8.71 -7.33
CA LEU A 113 7.75 8.91 -8.71
C LEU A 113 8.50 10.05 -9.41
N GLY A 114 8.90 11.09 -8.65
CA GLY A 114 9.66 12.23 -9.15
C GLY A 114 11.18 12.04 -9.18
N GLU A 115 11.70 10.96 -8.59
CA GLU A 115 13.12 10.60 -8.75
C GLU A 115 13.34 10.12 -10.19
N ASN A 116 14.18 10.81 -10.96
CA ASN A 116 14.67 10.32 -12.26
C ASN A 116 15.60 9.13 -12.01
N ILE A 117 15.00 7.96 -11.88
CA ILE A 117 15.65 6.67 -11.67
C ILE A 117 16.01 6.06 -13.02
#